data_AF-A0A928YBE5-F1
#
_entry.id   AF-A0A928YBE5-F1
#
_cell.length_a   1.000
_cell.length_b   1.000
_cell.length_c   1.000
_cell.angle_alpha   90.00
_cell.angle_beta   90.00
_cell.angle_gamma   90.00
#
_symmetry.space_group_name_H-M   'P 1'
#
loop_
_entity.id
_entity.type
_entity.pdbx_description
1 polymer ?
#
loop_
_entity_poly.entity_id
_entity_poly.type
_entity_poly.pdbx_seq_one_letter_code
_entity_poly.pdbx_strand_id
1 'polypeptide(L)' 'MEKQNVTLSLPKETLRKARLLAVERNTSLSSLLVEIIEEIVAKADAYELAKERQLALMNQGFNLGTGGKATWTRDELHER' A
#
# COMPACT_ATOMS: atom_id res chain seq x y z
N MET A 1 -9.01 12.91 14.52
CA MET A 1 -8.76 11.49 14.84
C MET A 1 -8.44 11.39 16.31
N GLU A 2 -9.08 10.46 17.01
CA GLU A 2 -8.76 10.13 18.40
C GLU A 2 -7.37 9.47 18.44
N LYS A 3 -6.55 9.80 19.45
CA LYS A 3 -5.19 9.28 19.60
C LYS A 3 -5.08 8.52 20.92
N GLN A 4 -4.45 7.34 20.88
CA GLN A 4 -4.15 6.56 22.07
C GLN A 4 -2.65 6.56 22.33
N ASN A 5 -2.24 6.86 23.56
CA ASN A 5 -0.84 6.83 23.95
C ASN A 5 -0.36 5.39 24.14
N VAL A 6 0.82 5.08 23.62
CA VAL A 6 1.47 3.77 23.74
C VAL A 6 2.85 3.95 24.34
N THR A 7 3.22 3.12 25.32
CA THR A 7 4.57 3.08 25.90
C THR A 7 5.36 1.94 25.27
N LEU A 8 6.55 2.22 24.76
CA LEU A 8 7.41 1.25 24.07
C LEU A 8 8.75 1.10 24.79
N SER A 9 9.16 -0.14 25.00
CA SER A 9 10.50 -0.48 25.47
C SER A 9 11.39 -0.78 24.27
N LEU A 10 12.37 0.07 24.02
CA LEU A 10 13.32 -0.07 22.90
C LEU A 10 14.75 -0.16 23.43
N PRO A 11 15.65 -0.90 22.74
CA PRO A 11 17.07 -0.87 23.06
C PRO A 11 17.62 0.56 23.02
N LYS A 12 18.45 0.93 23.99
CA LYS A 12 19.00 2.30 24.11
C LYS A 12 19.70 2.76 22.84
N GLU A 13 20.46 1.87 22.20
CA GLU A 13 21.17 2.17 20.95
C GLU A 13 20.21 2.47 19.79
N THR A 14 19.11 1.71 19.68
CA THR A 14 18.07 1.95 18.66
C THR A 14 17.41 3.30 18.89
N LEU A 15 17.06 3.62 20.15
CA LEU A 15 16.46 4.89 20.51
C LEU A 15 17.38 6.08 20.18
N ARG A 16 18.69 5.93 20.41
CA ARG A 16 19.68 6.97 20.08
C ARG A 16 19.74 7.24 18.58
N LYS A 17 19.83 6.18 17.77
CA LYS A 17 19.86 6.29 16.30
C LYS A 17 18.57 6.89 15.74
N ALA A 18 17.42 6.45 16.26
CA ALA A 18 16.12 6.97 15.83
C ALA A 18 15.95 8.46 16.14
N ARG A 19 16.45 8.95 17.29
CA ARG A 19 16.45 10.39 17.59
C ARG A 19 17.31 11.19 16.62
N LEU A 20 18.51 10.69 16.30
CA LEU A 20 19.39 11.36 15.32
C LEU A 20 18.72 11.45 13.95
N LEU A 21 18.08 10.37 13.50
CA LEU A 21 17.33 10.35 12.25
C LEU A 21 16.15 11.33 12.25
N ALA A 22 15.43 11.42 13.37
CA ALA A 22 14.33 12.38 13.50
C ALA A 22 14.83 13.83 13.39
N VAL A 23 15.95 14.15 14.04
CA VAL A 23 16.59 15.47 13.94
C VAL A 23 17.04 15.77 12.51
N GLU A 24 17.69 14.82 11.84
CA GLU A 24 18.12 14.96 10.44
C GLU A 24 16.93 15.24 9.50
N ARG A 25 15.77 14.65 9.79
CA ARG A 25 14.51 14.87 9.05
C ARG A 25 13.69 16.06 9.55
N ASN A 26 14.23 16.85 10.48
CA ASN A 26 13.55 17.99 11.11
C ASN A 26 12.16 17.63 11.69
N THR A 27 12.06 16.45 12.30
CA THR A 27 10.82 15.91 12.89
C THR A 27 11.05 15.38 14.31
N SER A 28 9.97 15.05 15.01
CA SER A 28 10.04 14.43 16.34
C SER A 28 10.15 12.91 16.24
N LEU A 29 10.70 12.26 17.28
CA LEU A 29 10.72 10.80 17.34
C LEU A 29 9.30 10.20 17.28
N SER A 30 8.35 10.81 17.99
CA SER A 30 6.96 10.36 17.99
C SER A 30 6.32 10.51 16.62
N SER A 31 6.57 11.62 15.92
CA SER A 31 6.09 11.84 14.55
C SER A 31 6.67 10.80 13.59
N LEU A 32 7.99 10.54 13.67
CA LEU A 32 8.64 9.52 12.86
C LEU A 32 8.06 8.12 13.10
N LEU A 33 7.75 7.78 14.35
CA LEU A 33 7.11 6.50 14.69
C LEU A 33 5.68 6.42 14.14
N VAL A 34 4.91 7.50 14.21
CA VAL A 34 3.56 7.56 13.64
C VAL A 34 3.62 7.33 12.13
N GLU A 35 4.47 8.06 11.41
CA GLU A 35 4.64 7.91 9.95
C GLU A 35 4.98 6.47 9.55
N ILE A 36 5.91 5.82 10.26
CA ILE A 36 6.30 4.43 9.98
C ILE A 36 5.14 3.47 10.24
N ILE A 37 4.39 3.65 11.33
CA ILE A 37 3.23 2.81 11.65
C ILE A 37 2.14 2.98 10.59
N GLU A 38 1.84 4.22 10.20
CA GLU A 38 0.87 4.53 9.14
C GLU A 38 1.29 3.92 7.81
N GLU A 39 2.57 3.97 7.45
CA GLU A 39 3.08 3.34 6.24
C GLU A 39 2.93 1.81 6.27
N ILE A 40 3.21 1.17 7.41
CA ILE A 40 3.06 -0.28 7.58
C ILE A 40 1.58 -0.68 7.45
N VAL A 41 0.68 0.04 8.11
CA VAL A 41 -0.77 -0.22 8.04
C VAL A 41 -1.27 -0.01 6.62
N ALA A 42 -0.91 1.11 5.99
CA ALA A 42 -1.30 1.40 4.61
C ALA A 42 -0.82 0.32 3.64
N LYS A 43 0.40 -0.21 3.81
CA LYS A 43 0.90 -1.33 3.00
C LYS A 43 0.14 -2.63 3.23
N ALA A 44 -0.22 -2.93 4.48
CA ALA A 44 -1.02 -4.10 4.81
C ALA A 44 -2.41 -4.01 4.17
N ASP A 45 -3.05 -2.85 4.27
CA ASP A 45 -4.39 -2.61 3.72
C ASP A 45 -4.39 -2.52 2.20
N ALA A 46 -3.31 -2.00 1.58
CA ALA A 46 -3.21 -1.82 0.14
C ALA A 46 -3.34 -3.15 -0.62
N TYR A 47 -2.74 -4.23 -0.11
CA TYR A 47 -2.85 -5.55 -0.75
C TYR A 47 -4.28 -6.08 -0.71
N GLU A 48 -4.92 -6.06 0.47
CA GLU A 48 -6.29 -6.55 0.59
C GLU A 48 -7.27 -5.71 -0.22
N LEU A 49 -7.13 -4.38 -0.21
CA LEU A 49 -7.94 -3.49 -1.02
C LEU A 49 -7.74 -3.73 -2.53
N ALA A 50 -6.50 -3.95 -2.99
CA ALA A 50 -6.21 -4.27 -4.38
C ALA A 50 -6.82 -5.62 -4.79
N LYS A 51 -6.72 -6.62 -3.90
CA LYS A 51 -7.30 -7.95 -4.08
C LYS A 51 -8.83 -7.89 -4.16
N GLU A 52 -9.49 -7.20 -3.23
CA GLU A 52 -10.94 -7.02 -3.24
C GLU A 52 -11.42 -6.34 -4.53
N ARG A 53 -10.76 -5.25 -4.93
CA ARG A 53 -11.05 -4.54 -6.19
C ARG A 53 -10.92 -5.47 -7.40
N GLN A 54 -9.85 -6.25 -7.47
CA GLN A 54 -9.61 -7.15 -8.60
C GLN A 54 -10.63 -8.30 -8.63
N LEU A 55 -10.96 -8.88 -7.49
CA LEU A 55 -12.00 -9.92 -7.39
C LEU A 55 -13.37 -9.39 -7.80
N ALA A 56 -13.71 -8.16 -7.40
CA ALA A 56 -14.95 -7.51 -7.84
C ALA A 56 -14.99 -7.32 -9.36
N LEU A 57 -13.89 -6.87 -9.98
CA LEU A 57 -13.77 -6.74 -11.44
C LEU A 57 -13.90 -8.09 -12.15
N MET A 58 -13.26 -9.14 -11.63
CA MET A 58 -13.35 -10.49 -12.19
C MET A 58 -14.78 -11.06 -12.10
N ASN A 59 -15.47 -10.86 -10.97
CA ASN A 59 -16.85 -11.31 -10.78
C ASN A 59 -17.84 -10.54 -11.67
N GLN A 60 -17.64 -9.23 -11.82
CA GLN A 60 -18.43 -8.42 -12.75
C GLN A 60 -18.21 -8.86 -14.20
N GLY A 61 -16.97 -9.21 -14.54
CA GLY A 61 -16.55 -9.51 -15.89
C GLY A 61 -16.55 -8.27 -16.80
N PHE A 62 -15.91 -8.39 -17.95
CA PHE A 62 -15.89 -7.33 -18.96
C PHE A 62 -16.73 -7.76 -20.17
N ASN A 63 -17.65 -6.90 -20.60
CA ASN A 63 -18.27 -7.06 -21.91
C ASN A 63 -17.28 -6.59 -22.99
N LEU A 64 -16.53 -7.54 -23.54
CA LEU A 64 -15.54 -7.27 -24.59
C LEU A 64 -16.18 -7.17 -26.00
N GLY A 65 -17.51 -7.20 -26.11
CA GLY A 65 -18.20 -7.18 -27.41
C GLY A 65 -17.99 -8.44 -28.26
N THR A 66 -17.35 -9.47 -27.72
CA THR A 66 -16.97 -10.70 -28.43
C THR A 66 -18.04 -11.79 -28.40
N GLY A 67 -19.12 -11.61 -27.63
CA GLY A 67 -20.11 -12.67 -27.41
C GLY A 67 -19.50 -13.96 -26.86
N GLY A 68 -18.36 -13.87 -26.14
CA GLY A 68 -17.63 -15.03 -25.61
C GLY A 68 -16.64 -15.68 -26.59
N LYS A 69 -16.47 -15.16 -27.82
CA LYS A 69 -15.50 -15.67 -28.79
C LYS A 69 -14.67 -14.53 -29.37
N ALA A 70 -13.37 -14.53 -29.10
CA ALA A 70 -12.45 -13.65 -29.81
C ALA A 70 -12.40 -14.07 -31.28
N THR A 71 -12.75 -13.16 -32.19
CA THR A 71 -12.70 -13.38 -33.65
C THR A 71 -11.39 -12.90 -34.27
N TRP A 72 -10.55 -12.25 -33.48
CA TRP A 72 -9.30 -11.62 -33.89
C TRP A 72 -8.10 -12.45 -33.40
N THR A 73 -7.05 -12.46 -34.22
CA THR A 73 -5.74 -12.98 -33.84
C THR A 73 -4.92 -11.90 -33.14
N ARG A 74 -3.87 -12.31 -32.42
CA ARG A 74 -2.97 -11.35 -31.77
C ARG A 74 -2.35 -10.39 -32.78
N ASP A 75 -1.94 -10.90 -33.94
CA ASP A 75 -1.22 -10.13 -34.93
C ASP A 75 -2.14 -9.09 -35.59
N GLU A 76 -3.42 -9.43 -35.83
CA GLU A 76 -4.46 -8.51 -36.31
C GLU A 76 -4.74 -7.33 -35.35
N LEU A 77 -4.58 -7.52 -34.03
CA LEU A 77 -4.69 -6.43 -33.06
C LEU A 77 -3.43 -5.57 -32.94
N HIS A 78 -2.27 -6.11 -33.33
CA HIS A 78 -0.97 -5.49 -33.17
C HIS A 78 -0.52 -4.70 -34.41
N GLU A 79 -1.11 -4.95 -35.57
CA GLU A 79 -0.90 -4.13 -36.77
C GLU A 79 -1.52 -2.73 -36.56
N ARG A 80 -0.65 -1.71 -36.58
CA ARG A 80 -0.99 -0.29 -36.54
C ARG A 80 -0.62 0.36 -37.86
#